data_AF-A0A9X2WED8-F1
#
_entry.id   AF-A0A9X2WED8-F1
#
_cell.length_a   1.000
_cell.length_b   1.000
_cell.length_c   1.000
_cell.angle_alpha   90.00
_cell.angle_beta   90.00
_cell.angle_gamma   90.00
#
_symmetry.space_group_name_H-M   'P 1'
#
loop_
_entity.id
_entity.type
_entity.pdbx_description
1 polymer ?
#
loop_
_entity_poly.entity_id
_entity_poly.type
_entity_poly.pdbx_seq_one_letter_code
_entity_poly.pdbx_strand_id
1 'polypeptide(L)' 'MEKIKSPFLEERTGIKADRWKNVKSGKAELRAIEIEALKSVCPEYCYWLATGDELPEAGQISPMTKRTQTSLKPTPKAG' A
#
# COMPACT_ATOMS: atom_id res chain seq x y z
N MET A 1 8.24 -2.34 8.80
CA MET A 1 7.23 -2.57 7.74
C MET A 1 6.11 -3.38 8.33
N GLU A 2 4.89 -2.87 8.40
CA GLU A 2 3.74 -3.77 8.37
C GLU A 2 3.73 -4.35 6.97
N LYS A 3 4.48 -5.43 6.80
CA LYS A 3 4.61 -6.10 5.51
C LYS A 3 3.24 -6.71 5.24
N ILE A 4 2.43 -6.07 4.39
CA ILE A 4 1.31 -6.78 3.78
C ILE A 4 1.92 -8.02 3.13
N LYS A 5 1.65 -9.18 3.73
CA LYS A 5 2.25 -10.44 3.34
C LYS A 5 1.60 -10.86 2.02
N SER A 6 2.40 -11.32 1.06
CA SER A 6 1.86 -11.86 -0.19
C SER A 6 0.79 -12.95 0.02
N PRO A 7 0.87 -13.87 1.00
CA PRO A 7 -0.23 -14.79 1.29
C PRO A 7 -1.52 -14.12 1.79
N PHE A 8 -1.42 -12.98 2.49
CA PHE A 8 -2.61 -12.21 2.88
C PHE A 8 -3.28 -11.57 1.66
N LEU A 9 -2.49 -11.06 0.71
CA LEU A 9 -3.03 -10.58 -0.55
C LEU A 9 -3.67 -11.72 -1.34
N GLU A 10 -3.05 -12.90 -1.40
CA GLU A 10 -3.63 -14.07 -2.07
C GLU A 10 -4.99 -14.47 -1.49
N GLU A 11 -5.10 -14.56 -0.17
CA GLU A 11 -6.36 -14.91 0.50
C GLU A 11 -7.48 -13.89 0.19
N ARG A 12 -7.13 -12.59 0.11
CA ARG A 12 -8.12 -11.52 -0.05
C ARG A 12 -8.44 -11.17 -1.49
N THR A 13 -7.52 -11.45 -2.42
CA THR A 13 -7.62 -11.07 -3.83
C THR A 13 -7.80 -12.26 -4.77
N GLY A 14 -7.55 -13.48 -4.30
CA GLY A 14 -7.46 -14.68 -5.14
C GLY A 14 -6.24 -14.71 -6.08
N ILE A 15 -5.40 -13.66 -6.07
CA ILE A 15 -4.21 -13.56 -6.92
C ILE A 15 -3.02 -14.20 -6.20
N LYS A 16 -2.31 -15.09 -6.90
CA LYS A 16 -1.18 -15.84 -6.34
C LYS A 16 -0.16 -14.94 -5.61
N ALA A 17 0.29 -15.37 -4.44
CA ALA A 17 1.29 -14.69 -3.62
C ALA A 17 2.59 -14.44 -4.39
N ASP A 18 2.96 -15.34 -5.29
CA ASP A 18 4.15 -15.18 -6.14
C ASP A 18 4.00 -14.05 -7.16
N ARG A 19 2.77 -13.83 -7.66
CA ARG A 19 2.45 -12.65 -8.49
C ARG A 19 2.65 -11.37 -7.68
N TRP A 20 2.14 -11.33 -6.45
CA TRP A 20 2.36 -10.20 -5.54
C TRP A 20 3.82 -9.98 -5.19
N LYS A 21 4.63 -11.04 -5.07
CA LYS A 21 6.09 -10.90 -4.89
C LYS A 21 6.74 -10.25 -6.11
N ASN A 22 6.42 -10.70 -7.32
CA ASN A 22 7.01 -10.15 -8.55
C ASN A 22 6.66 -8.68 -8.73
N VAL A 23 5.41 -8.30 -8.45
CA VAL A 23 4.97 -6.90 -8.46
C VAL A 23 5.73 -6.08 -7.40
N LYS A 24 5.78 -6.55 -6.14
CA LYS A 24 6.50 -5.84 -5.06
C LYS A 24 8.00 -5.73 -5.28
N SER A 25 8.60 -6.67 -6.02
CA SER A 25 10.01 -6.66 -6.38
C SER A 25 10.30 -5.87 -7.66
N GLY A 26 9.28 -5.25 -8.30
CA GLY A 26 9.44 -4.52 -9.57
C GLY A 26 9.77 -5.42 -10.76
N LYS A 27 9.69 -6.75 -10.61
CA LYS A 27 9.92 -7.73 -11.69
C LYS A 27 8.72 -7.85 -12.63
N ALA A 28 7.56 -7.38 -12.19
CA ALA A 28 6.35 -7.39 -12.97
C ALA A 28 5.57 -6.09 -12.78
N GLU A 29 5.00 -5.59 -13.87
CA GLU A 29 4.10 -4.45 -13.84
C GLU A 29 2.76 -4.83 -13.21
N LEU A 30 2.17 -3.88 -12.48
CA LEU A 30 0.85 -4.01 -11.88
C LEU A 30 -0.22 -3.92 -12.98
N ARG A 31 -1.14 -4.88 -13.03
CA ARG A 31 -2.25 -4.88 -14.02
C ARG A 31 -3.53 -4.35 -13.38
N ALA A 32 -4.51 -4.00 -14.22
CA ALA A 32 -5.82 -3.52 -13.78
C ALA A 32 -6.49 -4.45 -12.75
N ILE A 33 -6.45 -5.77 -12.95
CA ILE A 33 -7.03 -6.75 -12.01
C ILE A 33 -6.38 -6.68 -10.62
N GLU A 34 -5.07 -6.45 -10.54
CA GLU A 34 -4.37 -6.28 -9.28
C GLU A 34 -4.74 -4.94 -8.61
N ILE A 35 -4.90 -3.87 -9.39
CA ILE A 35 -5.36 -2.57 -8.91
C ILE A 35 -6.76 -2.68 -8.30
N GLU A 36 -7.70 -3.32 -8.99
CA GLU A 36 -9.07 -3.51 -8.50
C GLU A 36 -9.11 -4.34 -7.22
N ALA A 37 -8.29 -5.39 -7.16
CA ALA A 37 -8.20 -6.21 -5.95
C ALA A 37 -7.58 -5.42 -4.77
N LEU A 38 -6.58 -4.57 -5.03
CA LEU A 38 -5.99 -3.70 -4.01
C LEU A 38 -6.97 -2.64 -3.50
N LYS A 39 -7.90 -2.14 -4.33
CA LYS A 39 -8.95 -1.21 -3.85
C LYS A 39 -9.79 -1.82 -2.72
N SER A 40 -10.08 -3.12 -2.81
CA SER A 40 -10.87 -3.83 -1.79
C SER A 40 -10.06 -4.19 -0.53
N VAL A 41 -8.74 -4.29 -0.63
CA VAL A 41 -7.87 -4.74 0.49
C VAL A 41 -7.19 -3.56 1.20
N CYS A 42 -6.70 -2.60 0.44
CA CYS A 42 -5.97 -1.43 0.94
C CYS A 42 -6.19 -0.24 0.00
N PRO A 43 -7.38 0.41 0.07
CA PRO A 43 -7.72 1.51 -0.82
C PRO A 43 -6.77 2.70 -0.68
N GLU A 44 -6.20 2.92 0.51
CA GLU A 44 -5.23 3.99 0.84
C GLU A 44 -3.85 3.84 0.18
N TYR A 45 -3.51 2.65 -0.34
CA TYR A 45 -2.23 2.39 -0.99
C TYR A 45 -2.36 2.19 -2.50
N CYS A 46 -3.58 2.26 -3.04
CA CYS A 46 -3.88 1.89 -4.41
C CYS A 46 -3.18 2.79 -5.43
N TYR A 47 -3.21 4.11 -5.22
CA TYR A 47 -2.58 5.08 -6.12
C TYR A 47 -1.06 4.93 -6.14
N TRP A 48 -0.44 4.80 -4.95
CA TRP A 48 0.99 4.57 -4.82
C TRP A 48 1.44 3.26 -5.45
N LEU A 49 0.67 2.18 -5.30
CA LEU A 49 0.98 0.90 -5.94
C LEU A 49 0.84 0.95 -7.47
N ALA A 50 -0.09 1.74 -8.00
CA ALA A 50 -0.36 1.85 -9.43
C ALA A 50 0.62 2.78 -10.17
N THR A 51 0.98 3.89 -9.54
CA THR A 51 1.76 4.97 -10.18
C THR A 51 3.21 5.03 -9.69
N GLY A 52 3.48 4.51 -8.50
CA GLY A 52 4.73 4.76 -7.78
C GLY A 52 4.75 6.10 -7.04
N ASP A 53 3.82 7.00 -7.35
CA ASP A 53 3.68 8.32 -6.74
C ASP A 53 2.76 8.29 -5.52
N GLU A 54 3.03 9.17 -4.55
CA GLU A 54 2.17 9.35 -3.38
C GLU A 54 1.29 10.58 -3.59
N LEU A 55 0.02 10.49 -3.17
CA LEU A 55 -0.92 11.61 -3.12
C LEU A 55 -1.45 11.78 -1.69
N PRO A 56 -0.66 12.42 -0.80
CA PRO A 56 -1.00 12.54 0.62
C PRO A 56 -2.30 13.28 0.90
N GLU A 57 -2.63 14.27 0.09
CA GLU A 57 -3.84 15.10 0.23
C GLU A 57 -5.13 14.28 0.05
N ALA A 58 -5.09 13.24 -0.78
CA ALA A 58 -6.20 12.32 -1.00
C ALA A 58 -6.16 11.09 -0.08
N GLY A 59 -5.25 11.05 0.91
CA GLY A 59 -5.04 9.89 1.78
C GLY A 59 -4.42 8.69 1.08
N GLN A 60 -3.82 8.91 -0.09
CA GLN A 60 -3.23 7.89 -0.95
C GLN A 60 -1.70 7.89 -0.79
N ILE A 61 -1.21 7.29 0.28
CA ILE A 61 0.20 7.40 0.71
C ILE A 61 0.92 6.07 0.69
N SER A 62 2.25 6.06 0.63
CA SER A 62 3.00 4.84 0.87
C SER A 62 2.94 4.44 2.35
N PRO A 63 3.19 3.16 2.67
CA PRO A 63 3.35 2.70 4.04
C PRO A 63 4.47 3.45 4.80
N MET A 64 5.45 3.99 4.08
CA MET A 64 6.54 4.76 4.69
C MET A 64 6.01 6.11 5.19
N THR A 65 5.28 6.84 4.34
CA THR A 65 4.65 8.12 4.70
C THR A 65 3.60 7.98 5.79
N LYS A 66 2.79 6.90 5.77
CA LYS A 66 1.85 6.59 6.85
C LYS A 66 2.56 6.45 8.20
N ARG A 67 3.70 5.75 8.24
CA ARG A 67 4.49 5.61 9.46
C ARG A 67 5.04 6.94 9.94
N THR A 68 5.55 7.77 9.04
CA THR A 68 6.07 9.10 9.39
C THR A 68 4.97 9.97 10.01
N GLN A 69 3.77 10.00 9.43
CA GLN A 69 2.62 10.71 10.01
C GLN A 69 2.20 10.16 11.38
N THR A 70 2.27 8.84 11.58
CA THR A 70 1.87 8.21 12.84
C THR A 70 2.86 8.52 13.98
N SER A 71 4.16 8.64 13.65
CA SER A 71 5.21 9.04 14.59
C SER A 71 5.24 10.54 14.89
N LEU A 72 4.60 11.36 14.06
CA LEU A 72 4.54 12.83 14.19
C LEU A 72 3.33 13.33 14.98
N LYS A 73 2.60 12.47 15.70
CA LYS A 73 1.57 12.95 16.64
C LYS A 73 2.21 13.99 17.59
N PRO A 74 1.84 15.27 17.51
CA PRO A 74 2.47 16.29 18.32
C PRO A 74 2.06 16.05 19.77
N THR A 75 3.05 15.91 20.65
CA THR A 75 2.85 16.24 22.05
C THR A 75 2.23 17.64 22.08
N PRO A 76 1.06 17.85 22.74
CA PRO A 76 0.59 19.21 22.92
C PRO A 76 1.67 19.96 23.69
N LYS A 77 2.27 21.00 23.08
CA LYS A 77 3.03 21.99 23.82
C LYS A 77 2.04 22.66 24.77
N ALA A 78 2.01 22.18 26.01
CA ALA A 78 1.30 22.81 27.10
C ALA A 78 2.08 24.05 27.53
N GLY A 79 1.37 25.19 27.49
CA GLY A 79 1.42 26.31 28.44
C GLY A 79 2.77 26.89 28.82
#